data_AF-A0A806TE13-F1
#
_entry.id   AF-A0A806TE13-F1
#
_cell.length_a   1.000
_cell.length_b   1.000
_cell.length_c   1.000
_cell.angle_alpha   90.00
_cell.angle_beta   90.00
_cell.angle_gamma   90.00
#
_symmetry.space_group_name_H-M   'P 1'
#
loop_
_entity.id
_entity.type
_entity.pdbx_description
1 polymer ?
#
loop_
_entity_poly.entity_id
_entity_poly.type
_entity_poly.pdbx_seq_one_letter_code
_entity_poly.pdbx_strand_id
1 'polypeptide(L)'
;MKRWKLTLQVAATYVGTVVGAGFATGKEIVQFFTQYGELGMVGILVSGLFFIWLGSKMMLLSHAIGASSYQQLNTYLFGDVLGKAVNGVMIVILFGVTSVMLASTGAIGKEQFGLWPPVGMICTIVLTYIFIARGINGILMVNSLVVPMMLSFAFIIFVPNVSYFSLIQTKPDLTLVTQWKWAVSPFLYISLNLALAQAVLVPLGSSVKDKSVIKKGAVIGGCVLTFMLVSTHLALSNLPYSFQLDIPMSAVVKNISAWVNVLFTVVVLGEIFTTLIGNVFGIAKQLQSFLPLNDKQAFAFIILACFIIGQFGYAQLLEFLYPIFGYIGLAFVWMLCIKKEKIS
;
A
#
# COMPACT_ATOMS: atom_id res chain seq x y z
N MET A 1 23.67 -12.46 11.13
CA MET A 1 22.72 -13.08 10.18
C MET A 1 21.24 -12.88 10.56
N LYS A 2 20.76 -13.32 11.75
CA LYS A 2 19.33 -13.18 12.14
C LYS A 2 18.79 -11.73 12.11
N ARG A 3 19.56 -10.75 12.61
CA ARG A 3 19.20 -9.33 12.61
C ARG A 3 19.02 -8.73 11.21
N TRP A 4 19.91 -9.08 10.27
CA TRP A 4 19.86 -8.58 8.90
C TRP A 4 18.64 -9.16 8.16
N LYS A 5 18.39 -10.47 8.32
CA LYS A 5 17.19 -11.11 7.78
C LYS A 5 15.92 -10.42 8.26
N LEU A 6 15.81 -10.15 9.57
CA LEU A 6 14.65 -9.44 10.12
C LEU A 6 14.53 -8.01 9.57
N THR A 7 15.66 -7.32 9.37
CA THR A 7 15.67 -5.97 8.75
C THR A 7 15.09 -6.00 7.34
N LEU A 8 15.48 -6.99 6.53
CA LEU A 8 14.92 -7.19 5.19
C LEU A 8 13.45 -7.57 5.22
N GLN A 9 13.03 -8.39 6.19
CA GLN A 9 11.61 -8.72 6.37
C GLN A 9 10.78 -7.50 6.75
N VAL A 10 11.28 -6.62 7.63
CA VAL A 10 10.62 -5.35 7.96
C VAL A 10 10.54 -4.44 6.73
N ALA A 11 11.63 -4.33 5.96
CA ALA A 11 11.65 -3.55 4.73
C ALA A 11 10.64 -4.08 3.69
N ALA A 12 10.64 -5.39 3.45
CA ALA A 12 9.69 -6.04 2.56
C ALA A 12 8.26 -5.87 3.05
N THR A 13 8.01 -6.02 4.36
CA THR A 13 6.66 -5.80 4.88
C THR A 13 6.23 -4.37 4.71
N TYR A 14 7.11 -3.39 4.92
CA TYR A 14 6.79 -2.01 4.64
C TYR A 14 6.43 -1.82 3.17
N VAL A 15 7.32 -2.20 2.25
CA VAL A 15 7.05 -2.07 0.80
C VAL A 15 5.71 -2.71 0.44
N GLY A 16 5.48 -3.97 0.78
CA GLY A 16 4.25 -4.69 0.42
C GLY A 16 3.01 -4.33 1.23
N THR A 17 3.10 -3.40 2.19
CA THR A 17 1.91 -2.82 2.85
C THR A 17 1.57 -1.46 2.24
N VAL A 18 2.57 -0.70 1.78
CA VAL A 18 2.34 0.57 1.08
C VAL A 18 1.94 0.33 -0.37
N VAL A 19 2.62 -0.58 -1.06
CA VAL A 19 2.19 -1.00 -2.37
C VAL A 19 0.86 -1.75 -2.20
N GLY A 20 -0.12 -1.37 -3.03
CA GLY A 20 -1.33 -2.15 -3.26
C GLY A 20 -1.60 -2.33 -4.75
N ALA A 21 -2.78 -2.84 -5.10
CA ALA A 21 -3.13 -3.09 -6.49
C ALA A 21 -3.07 -1.83 -7.37
N GLY A 22 -3.44 -0.65 -6.86
CA GLY A 22 -3.37 0.61 -7.60
C GLY A 22 -1.95 1.05 -7.95
N PHE A 23 -0.98 0.73 -7.09
CA PHE A 23 0.44 0.86 -7.39
C PHE A 23 0.85 -0.13 -8.49
N ALA A 24 0.56 -1.41 -8.29
CA ALA A 24 0.99 -2.48 -9.19
C ALA A 24 0.45 -2.30 -10.62
N THR A 25 -0.80 -1.86 -10.76
CA THR A 25 -1.43 -1.58 -12.07
C THR A 25 -0.93 -0.30 -12.71
N GLY A 26 -0.19 0.56 -11.98
CA GLY A 26 0.30 1.85 -12.45
C GLY A 26 -0.72 2.99 -12.32
N LYS A 27 -1.97 2.71 -11.95
CA LYS A 27 -3.06 3.71 -11.96
C LYS A 27 -2.80 4.85 -10.97
N GLU A 28 -2.35 4.52 -9.77
CA GLU A 28 -1.99 5.53 -8.76
C GLU A 28 -0.82 6.38 -9.22
N ILE A 29 0.21 5.78 -9.83
CA ILE A 29 1.39 6.52 -10.27
C ILE A 29 1.01 7.51 -11.37
N VAL A 30 0.11 7.12 -12.28
CA VAL A 30 -0.44 8.06 -13.28
C VAL A 30 -1.17 9.22 -12.61
N GLN A 31 -2.06 8.90 -11.67
CA GLN A 31 -2.90 9.88 -10.99
C GLN A 31 -2.13 10.81 -10.06
N PHE A 32 -1.06 10.36 -9.41
CA PHE A 32 -0.33 11.20 -8.46
C PHE A 32 0.93 11.83 -9.06
N PHE A 33 1.51 11.26 -10.11
CA PHE A 33 2.82 11.70 -10.60
C PHE A 33 2.88 11.83 -12.13
N THR A 34 2.59 10.77 -12.90
CA THR A 34 2.83 10.78 -14.36
C THR A 34 2.02 11.83 -15.11
N GLN A 35 0.80 12.15 -14.66
CA GLN A 35 0.02 13.24 -15.27
C GLN A 35 0.68 14.62 -15.17
N TYR A 36 1.68 14.79 -14.30
CA TYR A 36 2.44 16.03 -14.12
C TYR A 36 3.78 16.03 -14.88
N GLY A 37 4.07 15.02 -15.69
CA GLY A 37 5.33 14.90 -16.43
C GLY A 37 6.55 14.97 -15.52
N GLU A 38 7.54 15.79 -15.87
CA GLU A 38 8.79 15.96 -15.12
C GLU A 38 8.59 16.45 -13.68
N LEU A 39 7.58 17.29 -13.43
CA LEU A 39 7.25 17.74 -12.07
C LEU A 39 6.73 16.57 -11.22
N GLY A 40 6.14 15.55 -11.85
CA GLY A 40 5.78 14.28 -11.23
C GLY A 40 6.99 13.55 -10.66
N MET A 41 8.13 13.57 -11.36
CA MET A 41 9.38 12.98 -10.90
C MET A 41 9.90 13.66 -9.63
N VAL A 42 9.85 15.00 -9.56
CA VAL A 42 10.17 15.76 -8.33
C VAL A 42 9.23 15.32 -7.20
N GLY A 43 7.94 15.18 -7.50
CA GLY A 43 6.94 14.69 -6.56
C GLY A 43 7.26 13.30 -6.01
N ILE A 44 7.71 12.37 -6.86
CA ILE A 44 8.13 11.02 -6.46
C ILE A 44 9.32 11.07 -5.49
N LEU A 45 10.32 11.90 -5.77
CA LEU A 45 11.49 12.05 -4.90
C LEU A 45 11.09 12.61 -3.53
N VAL A 46 10.20 13.61 -3.50
CA VAL A 46 9.61 14.13 -2.26
C VAL A 46 8.86 13.01 -1.53
N SER A 47 7.98 12.26 -2.21
CA SER A 47 7.28 11.12 -1.61
C SER A 47 8.24 10.08 -1.04
N GLY A 48 9.32 9.76 -1.74
CA GLY A 48 10.35 8.84 -1.28
C GLY A 48 11.01 9.26 0.03
N LEU A 49 11.43 10.53 0.13
CA LEU A 49 12.01 11.10 1.35
C LEU A 49 11.02 11.03 2.52
N PHE A 50 9.76 11.38 2.28
CA PHE A 50 8.72 11.33 3.31
C PHE A 50 8.32 9.92 3.70
N PHE A 51 8.33 8.94 2.78
CA PHE A 51 8.16 7.54 3.16
C PHE A 51 9.27 7.09 4.10
N ILE A 52 10.54 7.36 3.77
CA ILE A 52 11.67 7.03 4.67
C ILE A 52 11.47 7.67 6.05
N TRP A 53 11.17 8.97 6.07
CA TRP A 53 11.05 9.72 7.33
C TRP A 53 9.80 9.33 8.13
N LEU A 54 8.61 9.52 7.58
CA LEU A 54 7.34 9.32 8.28
C LEU A 54 7.02 7.86 8.53
N GLY A 55 7.39 6.95 7.61
CA GLY A 55 7.24 5.52 7.85
C GLY A 55 8.13 5.04 9.00
N SER A 56 9.38 5.50 9.05
CA SER A 56 10.27 5.21 10.18
C SER A 56 9.69 5.76 11.48
N LYS A 57 9.25 7.02 11.47
CA LYS A 57 8.67 7.70 12.63
C LYS A 57 7.42 6.99 13.15
N MET A 58 6.51 6.59 12.26
CA MET A 58 5.29 5.86 12.62
C MET A 58 5.61 4.54 13.34
N MET A 59 6.53 3.74 12.80
CA MET A 59 6.92 2.47 13.42
C MET A 59 7.66 2.67 14.75
N LEU A 60 8.55 3.65 14.83
CA LEU A 60 9.28 3.98 16.07
C LEU A 60 8.36 4.52 17.16
N LEU A 61 7.38 5.35 16.80
CA LEU A 61 6.39 5.86 17.74
C LEU A 61 5.52 4.72 18.27
N SER A 62 5.09 3.82 17.37
CA SER A 62 4.32 2.62 17.73
C SER A 62 5.10 1.70 18.67
N HIS A 63 6.41 1.53 18.42
CA HIS A 63 7.32 0.83 19.32
C HIS A 63 7.41 1.49 20.69
N ALA A 64 7.58 2.82 20.74
CA ALA A 64 7.76 3.56 21.99
C ALA A 64 6.51 3.53 22.88
N ILE A 65 5.30 3.54 22.30
CA ILE A 65 4.04 3.50 23.05
C ILE A 65 3.49 2.08 23.23
N GLY A 66 4.14 1.05 22.67
CA GLY A 66 3.67 -0.33 22.72
C GLY A 66 2.34 -0.55 22.00
N ALA A 67 2.09 0.16 20.89
CA ALA A 67 0.81 0.12 20.19
C ALA A 67 0.58 -1.22 19.48
N SER A 68 -0.36 -2.02 19.98
CA SER A 68 -0.74 -3.31 19.39
C SER A 68 -1.73 -3.18 18.21
N SER A 69 -2.32 -2.01 18.02
CA SER A 69 -3.23 -1.70 16.91
C SER A 69 -3.07 -0.24 16.46
N TYR A 70 -3.44 0.04 15.21
CA TYR A 70 -3.44 1.42 14.71
C TYR A 70 -4.39 2.34 15.49
N GLN A 71 -5.41 1.78 16.13
CA GLN A 71 -6.30 2.54 16.98
C GLN A 71 -5.59 3.20 18.14
N GLN A 72 -4.67 2.49 18.79
CA GLN A 72 -3.88 3.04 19.88
C GLN A 72 -2.96 4.16 19.39
N LEU A 73 -2.38 4.01 18.19
CA LEU A 73 -1.61 5.10 17.57
C LEU A 73 -2.49 6.32 17.30
N ASN A 74 -3.65 6.14 16.67
CA ASN A 74 -4.55 7.26 16.35
C ASN A 74 -5.08 7.96 17.60
N THR A 75 -5.42 7.22 18.64
CA THR A 75 -5.79 7.80 19.94
C THR A 75 -4.63 8.58 20.54
N TYR A 76 -3.39 8.08 20.43
CA TYR A 76 -2.20 8.80 20.89
C TYR A 76 -1.95 10.08 20.06
N LEU A 77 -2.16 10.05 18.75
CA LEU A 77 -1.96 11.18 17.86
C LEU A 77 -3.02 12.25 18.05
N PHE A 78 -4.31 11.88 17.96
CA PHE A 78 -5.45 12.80 17.89
C PHE A 78 -6.19 13.02 19.22
N GLY A 79 -5.85 12.26 20.27
CA GLY A 79 -6.61 12.23 21.52
C GLY A 79 -7.84 11.32 21.45
N ASP A 80 -8.57 11.17 22.56
CA ASP A 80 -9.61 10.15 22.69
C ASP A 80 -10.84 10.38 21.80
N VAL A 81 -11.23 11.64 21.59
CA VAL A 81 -12.46 11.97 20.82
C VAL A 81 -12.19 11.88 19.32
N LEU A 82 -11.24 12.69 18.82
CA LEU A 82 -10.90 12.70 17.40
C LEU A 82 -10.25 11.37 16.97
N GLY A 83 -9.46 10.74 17.84
CA GLY A 83 -8.89 9.42 17.58
C GLY A 83 -9.96 8.35 17.35
N LYS A 84 -11.04 8.33 18.15
CA LYS A 84 -12.18 7.42 17.93
C LYS A 84 -12.86 7.67 16.58
N ALA A 85 -13.05 8.94 16.19
CA ALA A 85 -13.63 9.28 14.89
C ALA A 85 -12.76 8.79 13.72
N VAL A 86 -11.44 9.09 13.75
CA VAL A 86 -10.47 8.61 12.74
C VAL A 86 -10.48 7.10 12.67
N ASN A 87 -10.49 6.42 13.82
CA ASN A 87 -10.53 4.95 13.90
C ASN A 87 -11.82 4.34 13.35
N GLY A 88 -12.96 5.00 13.55
CA GLY A 88 -14.24 4.60 12.96
C GLY A 88 -14.22 4.74 11.44
N VAL A 89 -13.63 5.80 10.90
CA VAL A 89 -13.50 5.93 9.44
C VAL A 89 -12.50 4.91 8.87
N MET A 90 -11.38 4.69 9.55
CA MET A 90 -10.37 3.71 9.15
C MET A 90 -10.94 2.29 9.05
N ILE A 91 -11.77 1.85 10.00
CA ILE A 91 -12.35 0.50 9.92
C ILE A 91 -13.24 0.34 8.70
N VAL A 92 -14.08 1.33 8.40
CA VAL A 92 -14.97 1.34 7.23
C VAL A 92 -14.16 1.29 5.94
N ILE A 93 -13.10 2.10 5.87
CA ILE A 93 -12.15 2.12 4.77
C ILE A 93 -11.50 0.75 4.56
N LEU A 94 -10.94 0.14 5.63
CA LEU A 94 -10.25 -1.14 5.50
C LEU A 94 -11.21 -2.24 5.09
N PHE A 95 -12.43 -2.26 5.63
CA PHE A 95 -13.48 -3.19 5.19
C PHE A 95 -13.83 -3.00 3.71
N GLY A 96 -14.00 -1.75 3.27
CA GLY A 96 -14.31 -1.42 1.88
C GLY A 96 -13.22 -1.87 0.92
N VAL A 97 -11.97 -1.51 1.20
CA VAL A 97 -10.81 -1.93 0.40
C VAL A 97 -10.68 -3.45 0.39
N THR A 98 -10.82 -4.12 1.54
CA THR A 98 -10.73 -5.59 1.63
C THR A 98 -11.81 -6.28 0.79
N SER A 99 -13.04 -5.78 0.84
CA SER A 99 -14.17 -6.32 0.07
C SER A 99 -13.94 -6.19 -1.44
N VAL A 100 -13.45 -5.01 -1.86
CA VAL A 100 -13.09 -4.70 -3.25
C VAL A 100 -11.95 -5.60 -3.74
N MET A 101 -10.91 -5.78 -2.94
CA MET A 101 -9.77 -6.63 -3.27
C MET A 101 -10.19 -8.10 -3.41
N LEU A 102 -11.08 -8.57 -2.54
CA LEU A 102 -11.60 -9.93 -2.61
C LEU A 102 -12.46 -10.13 -3.87
N ALA A 103 -13.34 -9.20 -4.20
CA ALA A 103 -14.13 -9.27 -5.44
C ALA A 103 -13.22 -9.27 -6.68
N SER A 104 -12.12 -8.52 -6.64
CA SER A 104 -11.14 -8.43 -7.72
C SER A 104 -10.49 -9.80 -8.02
N THR A 105 -10.22 -10.62 -7.00
CA THR A 105 -9.67 -11.97 -7.26
C THR A 105 -10.68 -12.91 -7.92
N GLY A 106 -11.97 -12.75 -7.64
CA GLY A 106 -13.03 -13.46 -8.35
C GLY A 106 -13.11 -13.07 -9.82
N ALA A 107 -13.01 -11.77 -10.12
CA ALA A 107 -13.00 -11.25 -11.50
C ALA A 107 -11.77 -11.75 -12.27
N ILE A 108 -10.57 -11.66 -11.70
CA ILE A 108 -9.34 -12.16 -12.32
C ILE A 108 -9.41 -13.68 -12.50
N GLY A 109 -9.97 -14.42 -11.53
CA GLY A 109 -10.20 -15.86 -11.64
C GLY A 109 -11.03 -16.24 -12.87
N LYS A 110 -12.08 -15.47 -13.15
CA LYS A 110 -12.91 -15.64 -14.36
C LYS A 110 -12.17 -15.27 -15.64
N GLU A 111 -11.48 -14.13 -15.63
CA GLU A 111 -10.81 -13.61 -16.83
C GLU A 111 -9.60 -14.46 -17.25
N GLN A 112 -8.76 -14.86 -16.30
CA GLN A 112 -7.50 -15.56 -16.57
C GLN A 112 -7.67 -17.08 -16.67
N PHE A 113 -8.61 -17.66 -15.93
CA PHE A 113 -8.76 -19.12 -15.82
C PHE A 113 -10.13 -19.63 -16.26
N GLY A 114 -11.05 -18.75 -16.69
CA GLY A 114 -12.42 -19.14 -17.05
C GLY A 114 -13.25 -19.65 -15.88
N LEU A 115 -12.81 -19.42 -14.63
CA LEU A 115 -13.46 -19.96 -13.44
C LEU A 115 -14.72 -19.17 -13.08
N TRP A 116 -15.63 -19.82 -12.36
CA TRP A 116 -16.76 -19.12 -11.75
C TRP A 116 -16.23 -18.16 -10.64
N PRO A 117 -16.60 -16.87 -10.62
CA PRO A 117 -15.98 -15.87 -9.73
C PRO A 117 -15.92 -16.24 -8.23
N PRO A 118 -16.95 -16.88 -7.62
CA PRO A 118 -16.87 -17.33 -6.24
C PRO A 118 -15.71 -18.29 -5.95
N VAL A 119 -15.28 -19.09 -6.93
CA VAL A 119 -14.12 -20.00 -6.78
C VAL A 119 -12.85 -19.20 -6.51
N GLY A 120 -12.58 -18.15 -7.30
CA GLY A 120 -11.42 -17.28 -7.10
C GLY A 120 -11.43 -16.60 -5.74
N MET A 121 -12.61 -16.11 -5.31
CA MET A 121 -12.81 -15.51 -3.99
C MET A 121 -12.54 -16.52 -2.86
N ILE A 122 -13.14 -17.71 -2.92
CA ILE A 122 -13.00 -18.75 -1.91
C ILE A 122 -11.54 -19.23 -1.80
N CYS A 123 -10.87 -19.47 -2.93
CA CYS A 123 -9.45 -19.81 -2.93
C CYS A 123 -8.60 -18.73 -2.22
N THR A 124 -8.88 -17.46 -2.52
CA THR A 124 -8.17 -16.33 -1.89
C THR A 124 -8.46 -16.24 -0.40
N ILE A 125 -9.70 -16.47 0.03
CA ILE A 125 -10.11 -16.53 1.44
C ILE A 125 -9.33 -17.60 2.19
N VAL A 126 -9.29 -18.82 1.65
CA VAL A 126 -8.60 -19.95 2.28
C VAL A 126 -7.11 -19.64 2.45
N LEU A 127 -6.47 -19.13 1.40
CA LEU A 127 -5.07 -18.71 1.46
C LEU A 127 -4.86 -17.61 2.49
N THR A 128 -5.73 -16.59 2.51
CA THR A 128 -5.64 -15.46 3.45
C THR A 128 -5.71 -15.97 4.88
N TYR A 129 -6.67 -16.85 5.17
CA TYR A 129 -6.85 -17.45 6.49
C TYR A 129 -5.61 -18.27 6.94
N ILE A 130 -5.01 -19.06 6.04
CA ILE A 130 -3.81 -19.86 6.34
C ILE A 130 -2.64 -18.96 6.78
N PHE A 131 -2.39 -17.88 6.05
CA PHE A 131 -1.25 -17.00 6.35
C PHE A 131 -1.54 -16.12 7.56
N ILE A 132 -2.73 -15.52 7.65
CA ILE A 132 -3.06 -14.61 8.75
C ILE A 132 -3.20 -15.34 10.10
N ALA A 133 -3.52 -16.64 10.09
CA ALA A 133 -3.50 -17.48 11.30
C ALA A 133 -2.11 -17.55 11.97
N ARG A 134 -1.04 -17.18 11.26
CA ARG A 134 0.33 -17.04 11.81
C ARG A 134 0.59 -15.64 12.39
N GLY A 135 -0.41 -14.78 12.46
CA GLY A 135 -0.31 -13.39 12.90
C GLY A 135 0.64 -12.56 12.02
N ILE A 136 1.39 -11.67 12.65
CA ILE A 136 2.35 -10.79 11.95
C ILE A 136 3.42 -11.56 11.16
N ASN A 137 3.78 -12.77 11.60
CA ASN A 137 4.75 -13.62 10.89
C ASN A 137 4.22 -14.10 9.53
N GLY A 138 2.90 -14.26 9.40
CA GLY A 138 2.26 -14.57 8.12
C GLY A 138 2.47 -13.44 7.11
N ILE A 139 2.22 -12.19 7.53
CA ILE A 139 2.44 -11.00 6.72
C ILE A 139 3.92 -10.86 6.32
N LEU A 140 4.83 -11.02 7.28
CA LEU A 140 6.28 -11.01 7.00
C LEU A 140 6.66 -12.06 5.95
N MET A 141 6.10 -13.26 6.04
CA MET A 141 6.40 -14.36 5.12
C MET A 141 5.90 -14.06 3.69
N VAL A 142 4.66 -13.58 3.53
CA VAL A 142 4.10 -13.27 2.22
C VAL A 142 4.85 -12.09 1.59
N ASN A 143 5.08 -11.00 2.33
CA ASN A 143 5.77 -9.83 1.80
C ASN A 143 7.24 -10.14 1.45
N SER A 144 7.88 -11.07 2.16
CA SER A 144 9.22 -11.57 1.80
C SER A 144 9.27 -12.32 0.47
N LEU A 145 8.13 -12.75 -0.07
CA LEU A 145 8.03 -13.40 -1.38
C LEU A 145 7.58 -12.41 -2.46
N VAL A 146 6.51 -11.64 -2.18
CA VAL A 146 5.89 -10.76 -3.17
C VAL A 146 6.76 -9.56 -3.52
N VAL A 147 7.38 -8.91 -2.52
CA VAL A 147 8.18 -7.70 -2.76
C VAL A 147 9.43 -7.95 -3.61
N PRO A 148 10.20 -9.04 -3.44
CA PRO A 148 11.27 -9.36 -4.39
C PRO A 148 10.79 -9.56 -5.83
N MET A 149 9.62 -10.18 -6.03
CA MET A 149 9.03 -10.32 -7.38
C MET A 149 8.68 -8.96 -7.98
N MET A 150 8.07 -8.09 -7.18
CA MET A 150 7.80 -6.70 -7.58
C MET A 150 9.07 -5.93 -7.91
N LEU A 151 10.12 -6.07 -7.10
CA LEU A 151 11.37 -5.36 -7.31
C LEU A 151 12.03 -5.83 -8.61
N SER A 152 11.98 -7.13 -8.88
CA SER A 152 12.44 -7.72 -10.14
C SER A 152 11.63 -7.18 -11.33
N PHE A 153 10.30 -7.10 -11.20
CA PHE A 153 9.43 -6.50 -12.20
C PHE A 153 9.78 -5.02 -12.45
N ALA A 154 10.02 -4.24 -11.38
CA ALA A 154 10.44 -2.85 -11.48
C ALA A 154 11.77 -2.70 -12.24
N PHE A 155 12.76 -3.57 -12.00
CA PHE A 155 14.01 -3.59 -12.77
C PHE A 155 13.78 -3.89 -14.25
N ILE A 156 12.93 -4.87 -14.57
CA ILE A 156 12.61 -5.25 -15.95
C ILE A 156 12.02 -4.06 -16.73
N ILE A 157 11.10 -3.31 -16.13
CA ILE A 157 10.50 -2.14 -16.78
C ILE A 157 11.42 -0.91 -16.75
N PHE A 158 12.34 -0.82 -15.78
CA PHE A 158 13.27 0.31 -15.66
C PHE A 158 14.35 0.30 -16.74
N VAL A 159 15.01 -0.84 -16.96
CA VAL A 159 16.21 -0.95 -17.81
C VAL A 159 16.00 -0.38 -19.23
N PRO A 160 14.91 -0.71 -19.95
CA PRO A 160 14.66 -0.16 -21.29
C PRO A 160 14.37 1.35 -21.28
N ASN A 161 13.96 1.89 -20.14
CA ASN A 161 13.49 3.27 -20.00
C ASN A 161 14.51 4.19 -19.31
N VAL A 162 15.69 3.67 -18.92
CA VAL A 162 16.71 4.43 -18.17
C VAL A 162 17.27 5.60 -18.98
N SER A 163 17.31 5.50 -20.32
CA SER A 163 17.76 6.58 -21.21
C SER A 163 16.83 7.80 -21.19
N TYR A 164 15.57 7.61 -20.83
CA TYR A 164 14.58 8.68 -20.67
C TYR A 164 14.58 9.27 -19.25
N PHE A 165 15.39 8.73 -18.34
CA PHE A 165 15.56 9.30 -17.01
C PHE A 165 16.23 10.68 -17.13
N SER A 166 15.40 11.72 -17.11
CA SER A 166 15.85 13.10 -17.01
C SER A 166 15.32 13.70 -15.72
N LEU A 167 16.24 14.25 -14.91
CA LEU A 167 15.86 15.02 -13.73
C LEU A 167 15.42 16.45 -14.11
N ILE A 168 15.91 16.93 -15.26
CA ILE A 168 15.72 18.28 -15.78
C ILE A 168 15.91 18.21 -17.31
N GLN A 169 14.84 18.14 -18.11
CA GLN A 169 14.92 18.53 -19.52
C GLN A 169 13.96 19.71 -19.78
N THR A 170 14.57 20.86 -20.04
CA THR A 170 13.86 22.10 -20.31
C THR A 170 13.05 22.01 -21.61
N LYS A 171 11.76 21.73 -21.48
CA LYS A 171 10.64 22.47 -22.11
C LYS A 171 9.33 21.89 -21.55
N PRO A 172 8.84 22.41 -20.41
CA PRO A 172 7.49 22.10 -20.03
C PRO A 172 6.59 22.80 -21.07
N ASP A 173 5.84 22.02 -21.84
CA ASP A 173 4.63 22.56 -22.46
C ASP A 173 3.67 22.88 -21.31
N LEU A 174 3.87 24.07 -20.74
CA LEU A 174 3.20 24.63 -19.55
C LEU A 174 1.71 24.86 -19.74
N THR A 175 1.14 24.43 -20.86
CA THR A 175 -0.19 24.84 -21.28
C THR A 175 -1.32 24.08 -20.61
N LEU A 176 -1.11 22.92 -19.96
CA LEU A 176 -2.25 22.13 -19.48
C LEU A 176 -2.03 21.34 -18.18
N VAL A 177 -1.54 21.95 -17.09
CA VAL A 177 -1.87 21.45 -15.73
C VAL A 177 -1.91 22.60 -14.71
N THR A 178 -3.00 22.69 -13.93
CA THR A 178 -3.13 23.58 -12.75
C THR A 178 -1.84 23.57 -11.91
N GLN A 179 -1.08 24.67 -11.96
CA GLN A 179 0.34 24.75 -11.58
C GLN A 179 0.70 24.40 -10.13
N TRP A 180 -0.27 24.20 -9.24
CA TRP A 180 -0.04 23.88 -7.83
C TRP A 180 -0.37 22.42 -7.46
N LYS A 181 -1.16 21.70 -8.27
CA LYS A 181 -1.64 20.35 -7.91
C LYS A 181 -0.50 19.34 -7.82
N TRP A 182 0.51 19.45 -8.70
CA TRP A 182 1.70 18.59 -8.65
C TRP A 182 2.46 18.74 -7.33
N ALA A 183 2.46 19.92 -6.71
CA ALA A 183 3.16 20.17 -5.45
C ALA A 183 2.42 19.57 -4.25
N VAL A 184 1.09 19.47 -4.31
CA VAL A 184 0.25 18.88 -3.25
C VAL A 184 0.14 17.36 -3.40
N SER A 185 0.22 16.85 -4.63
CA SER A 185 0.06 15.43 -4.96
C SER A 185 0.96 14.46 -4.16
N PRO A 186 2.28 14.74 -3.95
CA PRO A 186 3.15 13.90 -3.13
C PRO A 186 2.61 13.71 -1.72
N PHE A 187 2.12 14.79 -1.10
CA PHE A 187 1.59 14.78 0.25
C PHE A 187 0.29 13.99 0.35
N LEU A 188 -0.60 14.10 -0.64
CA LEU A 188 -1.79 13.27 -0.74
C LEU A 188 -1.43 11.79 -0.89
N TYR A 189 -0.45 11.49 -1.73
CA TYR A 189 0.00 10.11 -1.97
C TYR A 189 0.60 9.47 -0.72
N ILE A 190 1.52 10.16 -0.04
CA ILE A 190 2.12 9.69 1.22
C ILE A 190 1.02 9.49 2.28
N SER A 191 0.11 10.46 2.36
CA SER A 191 -0.98 10.48 3.32
C SER A 191 -1.90 9.28 3.18
N LEU A 192 -2.37 9.01 1.95
CA LEU A 192 -3.16 7.83 1.61
C LEU A 192 -2.44 6.55 2.03
N ASN A 193 -1.20 6.39 1.58
CA ASN A 193 -0.44 5.17 1.73
C ASN A 193 -0.05 4.88 3.18
N LEU A 194 0.40 5.89 3.95
CA LEU A 194 0.73 5.69 5.35
C LEU A 194 -0.53 5.53 6.22
N ALA A 195 -1.61 6.22 5.89
CA ALA A 195 -2.89 6.02 6.58
C ALA A 195 -3.43 4.61 6.37
N LEU A 196 -3.27 3.99 5.20
CA LEU A 196 -3.63 2.58 5.01
C LEU A 196 -2.61 1.64 5.68
N ALA A 197 -1.32 1.90 5.49
CA ALA A 197 -0.25 1.03 5.95
C ALA A 197 -0.14 0.95 7.48
N GLN A 198 -0.69 1.90 8.23
CA GLN A 198 -0.72 1.85 9.70
C GLN A 198 -1.38 0.54 10.21
N ALA A 199 -2.28 -0.07 9.45
CA ALA A 199 -2.94 -1.33 9.78
C ALA A 199 -1.96 -2.46 10.12
N VAL A 200 -0.80 -2.47 9.47
CA VAL A 200 0.27 -3.47 9.66
C VAL A 200 1.51 -2.85 10.28
N LEU A 201 1.91 -1.65 9.83
CA LEU A 201 3.16 -1.02 10.26
C LEU A 201 3.16 -0.66 11.75
N VAL A 202 2.01 -0.33 12.33
CA VAL A 202 1.90 -0.03 13.76
C VAL A 202 2.15 -1.28 14.61
N PRO A 203 1.38 -2.39 14.45
CA PRO A 203 1.69 -3.63 15.14
C PRO A 203 3.09 -4.18 14.84
N LEU A 204 3.58 -4.03 13.60
CA LEU A 204 4.93 -4.44 13.23
C LEU A 204 5.99 -3.68 14.04
N GLY A 205 5.89 -2.35 14.08
CA GLY A 205 6.79 -1.49 14.85
C GLY A 205 6.80 -1.86 16.33
N SER A 206 5.62 -2.11 16.92
CA SER A 206 5.52 -2.55 18.31
C SER A 206 6.05 -3.96 18.57
N SER A 207 6.01 -4.86 17.59
CA SER A 207 6.48 -6.24 17.74
C SER A 207 8.00 -6.39 17.67
N VAL A 208 8.68 -5.48 16.96
CA VAL A 208 10.13 -5.52 16.77
C VAL A 208 10.83 -4.86 17.97
N LYS A 209 11.60 -5.64 18.73
CA LYS A 209 12.30 -5.17 19.94
C LYS A 209 13.43 -4.19 19.66
N ASP A 210 14.09 -4.30 18.50
CA ASP A 210 15.30 -3.56 18.19
C ASP A 210 15.00 -2.33 17.31
N LYS A 211 15.09 -1.13 17.89
CA LYS A 211 14.88 0.15 17.19
C LYS A 211 15.78 0.31 15.95
N SER A 212 16.99 -0.26 15.94
CA SER A 212 17.88 -0.19 14.78
C SER A 212 17.35 -1.02 13.61
N VAL A 213 16.67 -2.14 13.88
CA VAL A 213 16.06 -2.98 12.84
C VAL A 213 14.88 -2.23 12.21
N ILE A 214 14.08 -1.55 13.03
CA ILE A 214 12.98 -0.70 12.55
C ILE A 214 13.51 0.42 11.64
N LYS A 215 14.50 1.19 12.11
CA LYS A 215 15.09 2.29 11.34
C LYS A 215 15.67 1.83 10.00
N LYS A 216 16.51 0.78 10.02
CA LYS A 216 17.13 0.26 8.79
C LYS A 216 16.09 -0.34 7.85
N GLY A 217 15.11 -1.07 8.38
CA GLY A 217 14.00 -1.61 7.59
C GLY A 217 13.19 -0.50 6.93
N ALA A 218 12.91 0.59 7.64
CA ALA A 218 12.22 1.76 7.11
C ALA A 218 12.99 2.46 5.99
N VAL A 219 14.29 2.69 6.18
CA VAL A 219 15.15 3.31 5.17
C VAL A 219 15.24 2.44 3.92
N ILE A 220 15.51 1.14 4.07
CA ILE A 220 15.58 0.22 2.93
C ILE A 220 14.22 0.14 2.22
N GLY A 221 13.12 0.01 2.97
CA GLY A 221 11.77 -0.06 2.41
C GLY A 221 11.40 1.21 1.65
N GLY A 222 11.67 2.39 2.22
CA GLY A 222 11.43 3.68 1.56
C GLY A 222 12.28 3.88 0.31
N CYS A 223 13.55 3.46 0.31
CA CYS A 223 14.40 3.48 -0.89
C CYS A 223 13.84 2.55 -1.99
N VAL A 224 13.40 1.34 -1.63
CA VAL A 224 12.80 0.38 -2.57
C VAL A 224 11.50 0.93 -3.16
N LEU A 225 10.62 1.49 -2.32
CA LEU A 225 9.39 2.16 -2.78
C LEU A 225 9.69 3.29 -3.77
N THR A 226 10.67 4.13 -3.44
CA THR A 226 11.10 5.23 -4.31
C THR A 226 11.59 4.72 -5.66
N PHE A 227 12.43 3.68 -5.66
CA PHE A 227 12.92 3.06 -6.88
C PHE A 227 11.78 2.48 -7.74
N MET A 228 10.81 1.80 -7.12
CA MET A 228 9.64 1.26 -7.81
C MET A 228 8.79 2.39 -8.42
N LEU A 229 8.55 3.48 -7.68
CA LEU A 229 7.81 4.64 -8.17
C LEU A 229 8.49 5.27 -9.39
N VAL A 230 9.80 5.50 -9.31
CA VAL A 230 10.60 6.03 -10.44
C VAL A 230 10.50 5.10 -11.64
N SER A 231 10.73 3.80 -11.44
CA SER A 231 10.68 2.79 -12.50
C SER A 231 9.33 2.77 -13.22
N THR A 232 8.25 2.75 -12.46
CA THR A 232 6.88 2.77 -12.97
C THR A 232 6.56 4.09 -13.68
N HIS A 233 6.98 5.23 -13.13
CA HIS A 233 6.75 6.54 -13.73
C HIS A 233 7.44 6.70 -15.08
N LEU A 234 8.71 6.28 -15.22
CA LEU A 234 9.42 6.33 -16.50
C LEU A 234 8.73 5.46 -17.55
N ALA A 235 8.39 4.22 -17.18
CA ALA A 235 7.73 3.30 -18.10
C ALA A 235 6.37 3.82 -18.59
N LEU A 236 5.62 4.50 -17.72
CA LEU A 236 4.30 5.07 -18.04
C LEU A 236 4.38 6.41 -18.76
N SER A 237 5.41 7.22 -18.52
CA SER A 237 5.61 8.51 -19.20
C SER A 237 5.81 8.33 -20.71
N ASN A 238 6.34 7.18 -21.12
CA ASN A 238 6.48 6.78 -22.52
C ASN A 238 5.17 6.30 -23.17
N LEU A 239 4.06 6.27 -22.42
CA LEU A 239 2.75 5.85 -22.91
C LEU A 239 1.78 7.06 -22.92
N PRO A 240 1.56 7.72 -24.08
CA PRO A 240 0.84 9.00 -24.17
C PRO A 240 -0.61 8.96 -23.66
N TYR A 241 -1.26 7.80 -23.72
CA TYR A 241 -2.66 7.59 -23.34
C TYR A 241 -2.82 6.92 -21.96
N SER A 242 -1.75 6.87 -21.16
CA SER A 242 -1.75 6.18 -19.85
C SER A 242 -2.83 6.65 -18.88
N PHE A 243 -3.24 7.92 -18.94
CA PHE A 243 -4.30 8.48 -18.09
C PHE A 243 -5.71 7.95 -18.39
N GLN A 244 -5.92 7.44 -19.61
CA GLN A 244 -7.21 6.89 -20.06
C GLN A 244 -7.38 5.42 -19.71
N LEU A 245 -6.32 4.74 -19.28
CA LEU A 245 -6.34 3.31 -18.99
C LEU A 245 -6.70 3.04 -17.52
N ASP A 246 -7.50 2.00 -17.30
CA ASP A 246 -7.80 1.50 -15.94
C ASP A 246 -6.61 0.71 -15.36
N ILE A 247 -5.89 0.00 -16.23
CA ILE A 247 -4.68 -0.76 -15.88
C ILE A 247 -3.51 -0.31 -16.77
N PRO A 248 -2.93 0.89 -16.54
CA PRO A 248 -1.90 1.45 -17.42
C PRO A 248 -0.69 0.54 -17.63
N MET A 249 -0.24 -0.15 -16.58
CA MET A 249 0.94 -1.02 -16.64
C MET A 249 0.72 -2.24 -17.54
N SER A 250 -0.52 -2.70 -17.73
CA SER A 250 -0.81 -3.79 -18.67
C SER A 250 -0.41 -3.40 -20.11
N ALA A 251 -0.64 -2.15 -20.51
CA ALA A 251 -0.25 -1.65 -21.83
C ALA A 251 1.28 -1.55 -21.99
N VAL A 252 2.00 -1.23 -20.92
CA VAL A 252 3.48 -1.21 -20.91
C VAL A 252 4.02 -2.62 -21.14
N VAL A 253 3.53 -3.62 -20.41
CA VAL A 253 4.09 -4.98 -20.46
C VAL A 253 3.68 -5.77 -21.70
N LYS A 254 2.54 -5.42 -22.33
CA LYS A 254 2.03 -6.10 -23.53
C LYS A 254 3.07 -6.18 -24.65
N ASN A 255 3.92 -5.16 -24.76
CA ASN A 255 4.93 -5.04 -25.81
C ASN A 255 6.33 -5.57 -25.42
N ILE A 256 6.51 -6.08 -24.19
CA ILE A 256 7.82 -6.55 -23.71
C ILE A 256 8.02 -8.04 -24.02
N SER A 257 7.25 -8.93 -23.38
CA SER A 257 7.23 -10.37 -23.67
C SER A 257 6.07 -11.07 -22.97
N ALA A 258 5.68 -12.26 -23.44
CA ALA A 258 4.64 -13.06 -22.80
C ALA A 258 4.98 -13.39 -21.33
N TRP A 259 6.24 -13.71 -21.04
CA TRP A 259 6.69 -13.99 -19.67
C TRP A 259 6.55 -12.79 -18.72
N VAL A 260 6.79 -11.57 -19.21
CA VAL A 260 6.62 -10.35 -18.40
C VAL A 260 5.14 -10.06 -18.14
N ASN A 261 4.24 -10.39 -19.07
CA ASN A 261 2.80 -10.32 -18.83
C ASN A 261 2.36 -11.29 -17.71
N VAL A 262 2.86 -12.53 -17.72
CA VAL A 262 2.58 -13.49 -16.64
C VAL A 262 3.12 -13.00 -15.30
N LEU A 263 4.37 -12.50 -15.28
CA LEU A 263 4.97 -11.93 -14.08
C LEU A 263 4.14 -10.75 -13.54
N PHE A 264 3.69 -9.85 -14.41
CA PHE A 264 2.81 -8.74 -14.05
C PHE A 264 1.51 -9.24 -13.41
N THR A 265 0.82 -10.22 -14.00
CA THR A 265 -0.41 -10.80 -13.43
C THR A 265 -0.15 -11.42 -12.06
N VAL A 266 0.96 -12.14 -11.89
CA VAL A 266 1.35 -12.72 -10.59
C VAL A 266 1.66 -11.63 -9.56
N VAL A 267 2.33 -10.55 -9.96
CA VAL A 267 2.61 -9.40 -9.08
C VAL A 267 1.31 -8.73 -8.64
N VAL A 268 0.38 -8.45 -9.56
CA VAL A 268 -0.92 -7.84 -9.22
C VAL A 268 -1.72 -8.73 -8.28
N LEU A 269 -1.79 -10.03 -8.55
CA LEU A 269 -2.46 -10.99 -7.65
C LEU A 269 -1.77 -11.07 -6.28
N GLY A 270 -0.44 -11.03 -6.26
CA GLY A 270 0.36 -10.97 -5.04
C GLY A 270 0.02 -9.73 -4.21
N GLU A 271 -0.09 -8.56 -4.83
CA GLU A 271 -0.40 -7.31 -4.15
C GLU A 271 -1.85 -7.23 -3.64
N ILE A 272 -2.80 -7.80 -4.38
CA ILE A 272 -4.16 -7.98 -3.89
C ILE A 272 -4.13 -8.87 -2.63
N PHE A 273 -3.35 -9.94 -2.65
CA PHE A 273 -3.24 -10.89 -1.54
C PHE A 273 -2.55 -10.29 -0.30
N THR A 274 -1.45 -9.57 -0.45
CA THR A 274 -0.76 -8.88 0.66
C THR A 274 -1.67 -7.84 1.30
N THR A 275 -2.39 -7.06 0.49
CA THR A 275 -3.38 -6.08 0.95
C THR A 275 -4.50 -6.74 1.76
N LEU A 276 -5.05 -7.87 1.28
CA LEU A 276 -6.09 -8.62 1.99
C LEU A 276 -5.60 -9.08 3.37
N ILE A 277 -4.44 -9.73 3.45
CA ILE A 277 -3.90 -10.19 4.74
C ILE A 277 -3.64 -9.00 5.67
N GLY A 278 -3.04 -7.93 5.15
CA GLY A 278 -2.72 -6.73 5.94
C GLY A 278 -3.96 -6.05 6.52
N ASN A 279 -4.99 -5.86 5.71
CA ASN A 279 -6.23 -5.22 6.14
C ASN A 279 -7.01 -6.09 7.12
N VAL A 280 -7.20 -7.38 6.82
CA VAL A 280 -7.90 -8.29 7.75
C VAL A 280 -7.18 -8.35 9.10
N PHE A 281 -5.85 -8.31 9.09
CA PHE A 281 -5.05 -8.29 10.32
C PHE A 281 -5.25 -6.99 11.11
N GLY A 282 -5.18 -5.84 10.43
CA GLY A 282 -5.39 -4.54 11.06
C GLY A 282 -6.79 -4.39 11.65
N ILE A 283 -7.82 -4.76 10.88
CA ILE A 283 -9.22 -4.76 11.33
C ILE A 283 -9.38 -5.67 12.54
N ALA A 284 -8.82 -6.89 12.52
CA ALA A 284 -8.90 -7.82 13.64
C ALA A 284 -8.29 -7.22 14.91
N LYS A 285 -7.09 -6.63 14.82
CA LYS A 285 -6.45 -5.99 15.97
C LYS A 285 -7.21 -4.77 16.48
N GLN A 286 -7.95 -4.08 15.61
CA GLN A 286 -8.86 -3.03 16.05
C GLN A 286 -10.08 -3.60 16.77
N LEU A 287 -10.79 -4.56 16.16
CA LEU A 287 -11.99 -5.18 16.74
C LEU A 287 -11.71 -5.79 18.11
N GLN A 288 -10.56 -6.44 18.26
CA GLN A 288 -10.11 -7.05 19.51
C GLN A 288 -9.86 -6.05 20.65
N SER A 289 -9.74 -4.75 20.35
CA SER A 289 -9.56 -3.73 21.37
C SER A 289 -10.86 -3.37 22.11
N PHE A 290 -12.02 -3.70 21.53
CA PHE A 290 -13.33 -3.41 22.11
C PHE A 290 -14.31 -4.61 22.11
N LEU A 291 -13.96 -5.72 21.44
CA LEU A 291 -14.68 -6.99 21.51
C LEU A 291 -13.74 -8.11 21.97
N PRO A 292 -14.18 -9.01 22.87
CA PRO A 292 -13.36 -10.12 23.38
C PRO A 292 -13.30 -11.29 22.38
N LEU A 293 -12.83 -11.04 21.16
CA LEU A 293 -12.68 -12.05 20.10
C LEU A 293 -11.26 -12.61 20.07
N ASN A 294 -11.12 -13.93 19.89
CA ASN A 294 -9.81 -14.49 19.54
C ASN A 294 -9.49 -14.23 18.05
N ASP A 295 -8.22 -14.43 17.65
CA ASP A 295 -7.77 -14.15 16.28
C ASP A 295 -8.59 -14.90 15.23
N LYS A 296 -8.90 -16.20 15.46
CA LYS A 296 -9.65 -17.04 14.52
C LYS A 296 -11.07 -16.52 14.30
N GLN A 297 -11.76 -16.15 15.39
CA GLN A 297 -13.11 -15.59 15.34
C GLN A 297 -13.13 -14.25 14.61
N ALA A 298 -12.18 -13.36 14.92
CA ALA A 298 -12.08 -12.06 14.27
C ALA A 298 -11.84 -12.22 12.75
N PHE A 299 -10.88 -13.06 12.34
CA PHE A 299 -10.60 -13.29 10.93
C PHE A 299 -11.80 -13.90 10.18
N ALA A 300 -12.45 -14.92 10.75
CA ALA A 300 -13.63 -15.54 10.14
C ALA A 300 -14.77 -14.53 9.96
N PHE A 301 -15.04 -13.72 10.98
CA PHE A 301 -16.06 -12.67 10.94
C PHE A 301 -15.77 -11.62 9.86
N ILE A 302 -14.53 -11.10 9.83
CA ILE A 302 -14.13 -10.05 8.88
C ILE A 302 -14.22 -10.57 7.44
N ILE A 303 -13.70 -11.78 7.20
CA ILE A 303 -13.71 -12.39 5.86
C ILE A 303 -15.14 -12.63 5.38
N LEU A 304 -16.01 -13.17 6.25
CA LEU A 304 -17.43 -13.40 5.90
C LEU A 304 -18.12 -12.07 5.55
N ALA A 305 -17.93 -11.03 6.37
CA ALA A 305 -18.49 -9.72 6.12
C ALA A 305 -17.98 -9.12 4.80
N CYS A 306 -16.68 -9.18 4.54
CA CYS A 306 -16.09 -8.69 3.29
C CYS A 306 -16.56 -9.49 2.07
N PHE A 307 -16.79 -10.79 2.21
CA PHE A 307 -17.33 -11.62 1.13
C PHE A 307 -18.75 -11.22 0.76
N ILE A 308 -19.61 -10.91 1.74
CA ILE A 308 -20.98 -10.43 1.53
C ILE A 308 -20.96 -9.04 0.88
N ILE A 309 -20.19 -8.10 1.45
CA ILE A 309 -20.08 -6.73 0.92
C ILE A 309 -19.49 -6.75 -0.50
N GLY A 310 -18.50 -7.60 -0.76
CA GLY A 310 -17.85 -7.74 -2.06
C GLY A 310 -18.78 -8.19 -3.18
N GLN A 311 -19.96 -8.75 -2.87
CA GLN A 311 -20.97 -9.06 -3.89
C GLN A 311 -21.65 -7.81 -4.48
N PHE A 312 -21.62 -6.67 -3.77
CA PHE A 312 -22.38 -5.45 -4.13
C PHE A 312 -21.68 -4.54 -5.15
N GLY A 313 -20.59 -4.97 -5.78
CA GLY A 313 -19.99 -4.28 -6.93
C GLY A 313 -18.96 -3.20 -6.60
N TYR A 314 -17.95 -3.12 -7.46
CA TYR A 314 -16.65 -2.45 -7.28
C TYR A 314 -16.64 -0.91 -7.44
N ALA A 315 -17.40 -0.38 -8.40
CA ALA A 315 -17.14 0.96 -8.94
C ALA A 315 -17.55 2.12 -8.02
N GLN A 316 -18.65 1.98 -7.28
CA GLN A 316 -19.24 3.08 -6.50
C GLN A 316 -18.51 3.34 -5.18
N LEU A 317 -17.79 2.34 -4.64
CA LEU A 317 -17.15 2.44 -3.33
C LEU A 317 -15.87 3.28 -3.38
N LEU A 318 -15.09 3.17 -4.46
CA LEU A 318 -13.80 3.88 -4.59
C LEU A 318 -14.02 5.37 -4.87
N GLU A 319 -14.97 5.75 -5.73
CA GLU A 319 -15.24 7.16 -6.05
C GLU A 319 -15.68 7.98 -4.81
N PHE A 320 -16.43 7.36 -3.89
CA PHE A 320 -16.86 8.00 -2.67
C PHE A 320 -15.75 8.08 -1.59
N LEU A 321 -14.90 7.06 -1.49
CA LEU A 321 -13.89 6.99 -0.43
C LEU A 321 -12.65 7.87 -0.72
N TYR A 322 -12.25 8.05 -1.98
CA TYR A 322 -11.02 8.78 -2.37
C TYR A 322 -10.92 10.21 -1.81
N PRO A 323 -11.97 11.04 -1.85
CA PRO A 323 -11.93 12.37 -1.22
C PRO A 323 -11.73 12.30 0.30
N ILE A 324 -12.38 11.34 0.97
CA ILE A 324 -12.31 11.14 2.43
C ILE A 324 -10.89 10.71 2.83
N PHE A 325 -10.27 9.83 2.04
CA PHE A 325 -8.88 9.40 2.20
C PHE A 325 -7.90 10.58 2.21
N GLY A 326 -8.06 11.52 1.26
CA GLY A 326 -7.17 12.66 1.12
C GLY A 326 -7.11 13.52 2.38
N TYR A 327 -8.26 13.95 2.89
CA TYR A 327 -8.32 14.85 4.06
C TYR A 327 -7.88 14.17 5.35
N ILE A 328 -8.33 12.94 5.61
CA ILE A 328 -7.97 12.21 6.83
C ILE A 328 -6.49 11.83 6.80
N GLY A 329 -5.99 11.37 5.65
CA GLY A 329 -4.58 11.06 5.47
C GLY A 329 -3.70 12.29 5.72
N LEU A 330 -4.07 13.46 5.18
CA LEU A 330 -3.32 14.69 5.39
C LEU A 330 -3.28 15.07 6.87
N ALA A 331 -4.43 14.99 7.57
CA ALA A 331 -4.49 15.21 9.01
C ALA A 331 -3.61 14.21 9.78
N PHE A 332 -3.61 12.94 9.37
CA PHE A 332 -2.77 11.89 9.95
C PHE A 332 -1.27 12.18 9.79
N VAL A 333 -0.83 12.50 8.57
CA VAL A 333 0.56 12.88 8.30
C VAL A 333 0.95 14.15 9.06
N TRP A 334 0.08 15.16 9.11
CA TRP A 334 0.33 16.38 9.86
C TRP A 334 0.55 16.10 11.35
N MET A 335 -0.30 15.27 11.96
CA MET A 335 -0.15 14.88 13.37
C MET A 335 1.09 14.02 13.60
N LEU A 336 1.42 13.12 12.67
CA LEU A 336 2.69 12.39 12.70
C LEU A 336 3.89 13.34 12.64
N CYS A 337 3.86 14.41 11.85
CA CYS A 337 4.93 15.41 11.80
C CYS A 337 5.12 16.11 13.15
N ILE A 338 4.05 16.55 13.80
CA ILE A 338 4.11 17.38 15.02
C ILE A 338 4.44 16.56 16.27
N LYS A 339 3.91 15.33 16.41
CA LYS A 339 4.17 14.51 17.60
C LYS A 339 5.64 14.12 17.69
N LYS A 340 6.28 14.44 18.81
CA LYS A 340 7.68 14.09 19.08
C LYS A 340 7.82 12.60 19.40
N GLU A 341 8.84 11.96 18.86
CA GLU A 341 9.26 10.64 19.33
C GLU A 341 9.69 10.78 20.80
N LYS A 342 9.06 10.05 21.72
CA LYS A 342 9.61 9.91 23.08
C LYS A 342 10.85 9.04 22.97
N ILE A 343 12.02 9.67 22.91
CA ILE A 343 13.31 8.98 23.01
C ILE A 343 13.47 8.61 24.49
N SER A 344 12.95 7.44 24.87
CA SER A 344 13.41 6.73 26.07
C SER A 344 14.48 5.72 25.70
#